data_AF-A0A348NXV5-F1
#
_entry.id   AF-A0A348NXV5-F1
#
_cell.length_a   1.000
_cell.length_b   1.000
_cell.length_c   1.000
_cell.angle_alpha   90.00
_cell.angle_beta   90.00
_cell.angle_gamma   90.00
#
_symmetry.space_group_name_H-M   'P 1'
#
loop_
_entity.id
_entity.type
_entity.pdbx_description
1 polymer ?
#
loop_
_entity_poly.entity_id
_entity_poly.type
_entity_poly.pdbx_seq_one_letter_code
_entity_poly.pdbx_strand_id
1 'polypeptide(L)'
;MRTSEHADRTEKLVGIRAEDIHKWIDGFFDFEGFEDFLKSENYTKYDPYDHRKFRHCAEALDEAYEFFKDKYSKEQIKAVFESHLKDDYNGYLPKREDFENGTFTVQYHDSEGSTAAEAILSETELSEYFKGKSYLHKKKGKDKLTKGFQLKILLPTIIGTVLFISSVILVIIPVLRTNMMDSKKEMIKELTASAISLIEKNASLERNGVLSREEAQKKAVTEIEAMRYGSENKDYFWITDMHPRMIMHPYRQDLKGQDLSDYKDKEDKSGKRLFVEFVNVVKAQKEGYVEYLWQWKDDQTRVVPKLSFVKGIPEWGWIIGTGVYINDVEEEISALTENILMIFSLISAFLIIMMTYLIFQSRKINNDLLKAETGLIEAKDRYKALVEASGEGQILEVEGVNIYSNFTLQKMLG
;
A
#
# COMPACT_ATOMS: atom_id res chain seq x y z
N MET A 1 -28.80 18.60 40.42
CA MET A 1 -30.28 18.38 40.44
C MET A 1 -30.92 19.23 39.33
N ARG A 2 -32.22 19.12 39.01
CA ARG A 2 -32.85 20.18 38.18
C ARG A 2 -32.97 21.46 39.00
N THR A 3 -32.87 22.63 38.37
CA THR A 3 -33.01 23.93 39.03
C THR A 3 -34.31 24.04 39.86
N SER A 4 -35.41 23.46 39.37
CA SER A 4 -36.69 23.42 40.09
C SER A 4 -36.64 22.55 41.36
N GLU A 5 -35.86 21.48 41.36
CA GLU A 5 -35.70 20.57 42.51
C GLU A 5 -34.82 21.19 43.59
N HIS A 6 -33.75 21.89 43.19
CA HIS A 6 -32.98 22.73 44.12
C HIS A 6 -33.87 23.79 44.77
N ALA A 7 -34.70 24.48 43.97
CA ALA A 7 -35.60 25.51 44.45
C ALA A 7 -36.66 24.97 45.42
N ASP A 8 -37.25 23.80 45.13
CA ASP A 8 -38.20 23.12 46.04
C ASP A 8 -37.53 22.71 47.36
N ARG A 9 -36.24 22.35 47.32
CA ARG A 9 -35.48 21.92 48.50
C ARG A 9 -35.04 23.10 49.34
N THR A 10 -34.53 24.18 48.74
CA THR A 10 -34.17 25.41 49.46
C THR A 10 -35.40 26.08 50.06
N GLU A 11 -36.56 25.99 49.41
CA GLU A 11 -37.84 26.43 49.99
C GLU A 11 -38.17 25.68 51.29
N LYS A 12 -37.93 24.37 51.33
CA LYS A 12 -38.13 23.55 52.55
C LYS A 12 -37.08 23.79 53.63
N LEU A 13 -35.82 24.03 53.25
CA LEU A 13 -34.69 24.15 54.18
C LEU A 13 -34.52 25.56 54.75
N VAL A 14 -34.73 26.58 53.91
CA VAL A 14 -34.41 27.99 54.19
C VAL A 14 -35.67 28.87 54.16
N GLY A 15 -36.82 28.32 53.74
CA GLY A 15 -38.10 29.03 53.69
C GLY A 15 -38.26 29.95 52.47
N ILE A 16 -37.32 29.90 51.51
CA ILE A 16 -37.38 30.68 50.27
C ILE A 16 -37.00 29.83 49.06
N ARG A 17 -37.76 29.98 47.97
CA ARG A 17 -37.56 29.22 46.74
C ARG A 17 -36.37 29.68 45.91
N ALA A 18 -36.16 31.00 45.83
CA ALA A 18 -35.01 31.67 45.17
C ALA A 18 -34.50 31.02 43.87
N GLU A 19 -35.44 30.63 42.98
CA GLU A 19 -35.14 29.88 41.75
C GLU A 19 -34.24 30.65 40.78
N ASP A 20 -34.26 31.98 40.84
CA ASP A 20 -33.39 32.86 40.08
C ASP A 20 -31.92 32.78 40.51
N ILE A 21 -31.62 32.53 41.79
CA ILE A 21 -30.26 32.28 42.26
C ILE A 21 -29.75 30.96 41.66
N HIS A 22 -30.56 29.90 41.69
CA HIS A 22 -30.19 28.61 41.09
C HIS A 22 -29.98 28.73 39.58
N LYS A 23 -30.86 29.46 38.86
CA LYS A 23 -30.68 29.75 37.42
C LYS A 23 -29.41 30.56 37.14
N TRP A 24 -29.04 31.46 38.04
CA TRP A 24 -27.83 32.27 37.87
C TRP A 24 -26.56 31.45 38.07
N ILE A 25 -26.56 30.48 38.99
CA ILE A 25 -25.44 29.55 39.20
C ILE A 25 -25.25 28.65 37.96
N ASP A 26 -26.33 28.01 37.50
CA ASP A 26 -26.30 27.07 36.36
C ASP A 26 -26.26 27.73 34.98
N GLY A 27 -26.62 29.01 34.90
CA GLY A 27 -26.78 29.75 33.64
C GLY A 27 -25.49 30.35 33.08
N PHE A 28 -24.33 30.08 33.68
CA PHE A 28 -23.06 30.57 33.16
C PHE A 28 -22.56 29.68 32.02
N PHE A 29 -22.25 30.28 30.86
CA PHE A 29 -21.74 29.57 29.69
C PHE A 29 -20.42 30.21 29.24
N ASP A 30 -19.39 29.39 29.04
CA ASP A 30 -18.07 29.84 28.58
C ASP A 30 -18.06 29.98 27.05
N PHE A 31 -18.41 31.17 26.58
CA PHE A 31 -18.47 31.47 25.15
C PHE A 31 -17.09 31.48 24.49
N GLU A 32 -16.02 31.86 25.20
CA GLU A 32 -14.66 31.93 24.65
C GLU A 32 -14.08 30.53 24.46
N GLY A 33 -14.19 29.66 25.46
CA GLY A 33 -13.76 28.26 25.35
C GLY A 33 -14.51 27.48 24.27
N PHE A 34 -15.80 27.79 24.06
CA PHE A 34 -16.61 27.19 23.01
C PHE A 34 -16.26 27.71 21.59
N GLU A 35 -15.96 29.00 21.43
CA GLU A 35 -15.47 29.58 20.17
C GLU A 35 -14.11 29.00 19.75
N ASP A 36 -13.19 28.83 20.70
CA ASP A 36 -11.87 28.23 20.45
C ASP A 36 -11.98 26.75 20.08
N PHE A 37 -12.90 26.01 20.70
CA PHE A 37 -13.25 24.65 20.31
C PHE A 37 -13.70 24.57 18.84
N LEU A 38 -14.61 25.46 18.42
CA LEU A 38 -15.13 25.48 17.04
C LEU A 38 -14.06 25.81 15.99
N LYS A 39 -13.02 26.57 16.36
CA LYS A 39 -11.92 26.93 15.46
C LYS A 39 -10.80 25.88 15.39
N SER A 40 -10.71 24.99 16.38
CA SER A 40 -9.67 23.96 16.42
C SER A 40 -10.14 22.66 15.74
N GLU A 41 -9.37 22.10 14.80
CA GLU A 41 -9.67 20.78 14.17
C GLU A 41 -9.49 19.58 15.14
N ASN A 42 -9.36 19.85 16.45
CA ASN A 42 -8.97 18.86 17.45
C ASN A 42 -10.04 18.77 18.55
N TYR A 43 -11.09 17.98 18.27
CA TYR A 43 -12.30 17.81 19.09
C TYR A 43 -12.10 17.20 20.49
N THR A 44 -10.87 17.02 20.97
CA THR A 44 -10.53 16.32 22.22
C THR A 44 -10.24 17.25 23.39
N LYS A 45 -10.34 18.58 23.21
CA LYS A 45 -9.91 19.57 24.22
C LYS A 45 -11.02 20.41 24.86
N TYR A 46 -12.28 20.24 24.48
CA TYR A 46 -13.39 20.97 25.07
C TYR A 46 -14.10 20.13 26.13
N ASP A 47 -14.03 20.57 27.38
CA ASP A 47 -14.83 20.01 28.47
C ASP A 47 -16.12 20.84 28.62
N PRO A 48 -17.30 20.27 28.32
CA PRO A 48 -18.56 20.98 28.43
C PRO A 48 -18.89 21.42 29.88
N TYR A 49 -18.15 20.96 30.89
CA TYR A 49 -18.33 21.33 32.29
C TYR A 49 -17.35 22.38 32.80
N ASP A 50 -16.40 22.85 31.98
CA ASP A 50 -15.36 23.82 32.39
C ASP A 50 -15.96 25.16 32.87
N HIS A 51 -17.16 25.51 32.39
CA HIS A 51 -17.91 26.69 32.82
C HIS A 51 -18.33 26.64 34.32
N ARG A 52 -18.32 25.47 34.96
CA ARG A 52 -18.73 25.33 36.37
C ARG A 52 -17.73 25.97 37.32
N LYS A 53 -16.43 26.02 37.00
CA LYS A 53 -15.39 26.64 37.85
C LYS A 53 -15.66 28.12 38.18
N PHE A 54 -16.50 28.79 37.40
CA PHE A 54 -16.81 30.20 37.56
C PHE A 54 -17.85 30.45 38.65
N ARG A 55 -18.96 29.68 38.70
CA ARG A 55 -20.08 29.92 39.64
C ARG A 55 -20.44 28.76 40.56
N HIS A 56 -19.97 27.55 40.27
CA HIS A 56 -20.04 26.40 41.19
C HIS A 56 -18.82 26.37 42.12
N CYS A 57 -18.39 27.52 42.64
CA CYS A 57 -17.31 27.61 43.62
C CYS A 57 -17.65 28.61 44.74
N ALA A 58 -17.06 28.41 45.92
CA ALA A 58 -17.31 29.20 47.12
C ALA A 58 -16.98 30.68 46.91
N GLU A 59 -15.98 30.98 46.08
CA GLU A 59 -15.55 32.34 45.75
C GLU A 59 -16.61 33.13 44.99
N ALA A 60 -17.50 32.46 44.25
CA ALA A 60 -18.59 33.12 43.51
C ALA A 60 -19.73 33.62 44.40
N LEU A 61 -19.71 33.31 45.70
CA LEU A 61 -20.69 33.82 46.66
C LEU A 61 -20.63 35.36 46.79
N ASP A 62 -19.45 35.96 46.69
CA ASP A 62 -19.31 37.42 46.75
C ASP A 62 -19.97 38.10 45.53
N GLU A 63 -19.85 37.49 44.35
CA GLU A 63 -20.55 37.92 43.15
C GLU A 63 -22.07 37.76 43.29
N ALA A 64 -22.53 36.66 43.89
CA ALA A 64 -23.95 36.45 44.16
C ALA A 64 -24.52 37.49 45.12
N TYR A 65 -23.76 37.91 46.14
CA TYR A 65 -24.18 39.00 47.04
C TYR A 65 -24.40 40.29 46.28
N GLU A 66 -23.47 40.67 45.42
CA GLU A 66 -23.57 41.93 44.69
C GLU A 66 -24.71 41.90 43.65
N PHE A 67 -24.90 40.76 42.98
CA PHE A 67 -25.93 40.60 41.95
C PHE A 67 -27.35 40.58 42.52
N PHE A 68 -27.54 40.01 43.72
CA PHE A 68 -28.85 39.83 44.34
C PHE A 68 -29.14 40.75 45.53
N LYS A 69 -28.24 41.71 45.85
CA LYS A 69 -28.33 42.61 47.01
C LYS A 69 -29.66 43.35 47.15
N ASP A 70 -30.32 43.66 46.04
CA ASP A 70 -31.56 44.44 46.02
C ASP A 70 -32.81 43.55 46.20
N LYS A 71 -32.65 42.22 46.20
CA LYS A 71 -33.76 41.25 46.19
C LYS A 71 -33.77 40.31 47.38
N TYR A 72 -32.61 39.96 47.91
CA TYR A 72 -32.47 38.99 49.00
C TYR A 72 -31.46 39.49 50.06
N SER A 73 -31.66 39.13 51.32
CA SER A 73 -30.64 39.37 52.36
C SER A 73 -29.39 38.53 52.12
N LYS A 74 -28.24 38.95 52.65
CA LYS A 74 -26.99 38.19 52.52
C LYS A 74 -27.12 36.78 53.10
N GLU A 75 -27.82 36.63 54.22
CA GLU A 75 -28.05 35.33 54.85
C GLU A 75 -28.85 34.40 53.95
N GLN A 76 -29.86 34.93 53.25
CA GLN A 76 -30.68 34.18 52.29
C GLN A 76 -29.88 33.78 51.05
N ILE A 77 -29.12 34.71 50.46
CA ILE A 77 -28.28 34.43 49.29
C ILE A 77 -27.27 33.32 49.62
N LYS A 78 -26.60 33.43 50.78
CA LYS A 78 -25.64 32.42 51.24
C LYS A 78 -26.26 31.05 51.41
N ALA A 79 -27.39 30.97 52.10
CA ALA A 79 -28.02 29.70 52.41
C ALA A 79 -28.49 28.97 51.14
N VAL A 80 -29.07 29.71 50.17
CA VAL A 80 -29.51 29.14 48.88
C VAL A 80 -28.30 28.72 48.03
N PHE A 81 -27.28 29.58 47.93
CA PHE A 81 -26.07 29.32 47.16
C PHE A 81 -25.30 28.11 47.69
N GLU A 82 -24.99 28.06 48.98
CA GLU A 82 -24.29 26.92 49.56
C GLU A 82 -25.11 25.64 49.49
N SER A 83 -26.43 25.69 49.69
CA SER A 83 -27.29 24.51 49.55
C SER A 83 -27.22 23.96 48.13
N HIS A 84 -27.26 24.83 47.11
CA HIS A 84 -27.19 24.40 45.71
C HIS A 84 -25.87 23.68 45.41
N LEU A 85 -24.73 24.26 45.79
CA LEU A 85 -23.43 23.63 45.58
C LEU A 85 -23.31 22.32 46.37
N LYS A 86 -23.70 22.32 47.65
CA LYS A 86 -23.65 21.10 48.48
C LYS A 86 -24.56 20.00 47.92
N ASP A 87 -25.68 20.34 47.30
CA ASP A 87 -26.55 19.36 46.67
C ASP A 87 -25.91 18.72 45.44
N ASP A 88 -25.14 19.48 44.65
CA ASP A 88 -24.45 18.98 43.47
C ASP A 88 -23.13 18.25 43.80
N TYR A 89 -22.51 18.54 44.95
CA TYR A 89 -21.20 18.00 45.35
C TYR A 89 -21.24 17.18 46.66
N ASN A 90 -22.34 16.49 46.93
CA ASN A 90 -22.47 15.55 48.07
C ASN A 90 -22.11 16.15 49.44
N GLY A 91 -22.56 17.38 49.70
CA GLY A 91 -22.31 18.11 50.95
C GLY A 91 -21.02 18.93 50.96
N TYR A 92 -20.20 18.83 49.92
CA TYR A 92 -18.97 19.62 49.78
C TYR A 92 -19.25 21.00 49.18
N LEU A 93 -18.46 22.01 49.58
CA LEU A 93 -18.51 23.34 49.01
C LEU A 93 -17.20 23.58 48.25
N PRO A 94 -17.18 23.39 46.91
CA PRO A 94 -15.96 23.47 46.11
C PRO A 94 -15.36 24.86 46.06
N LYS A 95 -14.04 24.94 45.90
CA LYS A 95 -13.27 26.14 45.60
C LYS A 95 -12.88 26.16 44.13
N ARG A 96 -12.52 27.33 43.61
CA ARG A 96 -12.12 27.49 42.20
C ARG A 96 -10.92 26.60 41.82
N GLU A 97 -9.95 26.45 42.73
CA GLU A 97 -8.76 25.61 42.56
C GLU A 97 -9.11 24.11 42.41
N ASP A 98 -10.22 23.66 43.00
CA ASP A 98 -10.63 22.25 42.91
C ASP A 98 -10.91 21.86 41.45
N PHE A 99 -11.48 22.76 40.65
CA PHE A 99 -11.75 22.52 39.23
C PHE A 99 -10.50 22.52 38.34
N GLU A 100 -9.40 23.10 38.80
CA GLU A 100 -8.10 23.04 38.11
C GLU A 100 -7.36 21.74 38.43
N ASN A 101 -7.74 21.08 39.53
CA ASN A 101 -7.23 19.77 39.93
C ASN A 101 -8.03 18.65 39.24
N GLY A 102 -7.43 18.00 38.25
CA GLY A 102 -8.07 16.93 37.47
C GLY A 102 -8.67 15.78 38.31
N THR A 103 -8.26 15.60 39.58
CA THR A 103 -8.87 14.61 40.47
C THR A 103 -10.28 14.99 40.95
N PHE A 104 -10.60 16.28 41.15
CA PHE A 104 -11.92 16.72 41.58
C PHE A 104 -12.95 16.56 40.45
N THR A 105 -12.59 16.96 39.23
CA THR A 105 -13.42 16.76 38.04
C THR A 105 -13.63 15.27 37.78
N VAL A 106 -12.63 14.41 38.00
CA VAL A 106 -12.81 12.95 37.92
C VAL A 106 -13.75 12.43 39.01
N GLN A 107 -13.60 12.91 40.25
CA GLN A 107 -14.41 12.46 41.40
C GLN A 107 -15.90 12.84 41.29
N TYR A 108 -16.20 14.01 40.70
CA TYR A 108 -17.56 14.56 40.68
C TYR A 108 -18.17 14.70 39.26
N HIS A 109 -17.40 14.53 38.18
CA HIS A 109 -17.84 14.72 36.78
C HIS A 109 -17.43 13.61 35.78
N ASP A 110 -16.78 12.52 36.21
CA ASP A 110 -16.56 11.27 35.44
C ASP A 110 -15.77 11.39 34.12
N SER A 111 -14.48 11.01 34.12
CA SER A 111 -13.80 10.54 32.89
C SER A 111 -13.81 9.01 32.85
N GLU A 112 -14.71 8.43 32.06
CA GLU A 112 -14.79 7.00 31.69
C GLU A 112 -14.27 5.97 32.73
N GLY A 113 -15.09 5.63 33.72
CA GLY A 113 -15.15 4.28 34.29
C GLY A 113 -14.80 4.14 35.78
N SER A 114 -15.77 3.58 36.53
CA SER A 114 -15.66 2.97 37.88
C SER A 114 -15.55 4.01 39.02
N THR A 115 -16.35 4.05 40.09
CA THR A 115 -17.31 3.12 40.71
C THR A 115 -17.92 3.82 41.94
N ALA A 116 -19.05 3.26 42.41
CA ALA A 116 -19.51 3.19 43.81
C ALA A 116 -20.39 4.34 44.36
N ALA A 117 -21.69 4.25 44.09
CA ALA A 117 -22.71 3.85 45.07
C ALA A 117 -24.09 3.89 44.38
N GLU A 118 -24.96 2.94 44.71
CA GLU A 118 -26.38 2.90 44.30
C GLU A 118 -26.69 2.49 42.84
N ALA A 119 -26.53 1.19 42.57
CA ALA A 119 -27.56 0.47 41.82
C ALA A 119 -27.59 -0.97 42.33
N ILE A 120 -28.24 -1.18 43.48
CA ILE A 120 -28.77 -2.51 43.80
C ILE A 120 -29.82 -2.74 42.71
N LEU A 121 -29.50 -3.62 41.75
CA LEU A 121 -30.46 -4.03 40.73
C LEU A 121 -31.77 -4.39 41.45
N SER A 122 -32.87 -3.80 41.03
CA SER A 122 -34.16 -4.13 41.64
C SER A 122 -34.43 -5.63 41.47
N GLU A 123 -35.28 -6.21 42.31
CA GLU A 123 -35.65 -7.63 42.23
C GLU A 123 -36.19 -8.02 40.82
N THR A 124 -36.82 -7.07 40.14
CA THR A 124 -37.25 -7.19 38.74
C THR A 124 -36.09 -7.22 37.75
N GLU A 125 -35.08 -6.36 37.91
CA GLU A 125 -33.88 -6.34 37.07
C GLU A 125 -33.02 -7.59 37.27
N LEU A 126 -32.89 -8.08 38.50
CA LEU A 126 -32.27 -9.37 38.83
C LEU A 126 -33.02 -10.54 38.18
N SER A 127 -34.36 -10.53 38.21
CA SER A 127 -35.22 -11.54 37.57
C SER A 127 -35.08 -11.56 36.05
N GLU A 128 -35.03 -10.40 35.39
CA GLU A 128 -34.81 -10.31 33.93
C GLU A 128 -33.38 -10.73 33.53
N TYR A 129 -32.40 -10.46 34.39
CA TYR A 129 -31.01 -10.86 34.25
C TYR A 129 -30.84 -12.40 34.30
N PHE A 130 -31.42 -13.07 35.31
CA PHE A 130 -31.40 -14.55 35.39
C PHE A 130 -32.25 -15.25 34.33
N LYS A 131 -33.19 -14.54 33.69
CA LYS A 131 -33.95 -15.02 32.52
C LYS A 131 -33.21 -14.83 31.19
N GLY A 132 -31.97 -14.33 31.21
CA GLY A 132 -31.07 -14.30 30.06
C GLY A 132 -31.38 -13.23 29.01
N LYS A 133 -32.05 -12.12 29.37
CA LYS A 133 -32.48 -11.11 28.38
C LYS A 133 -31.66 -9.82 28.30
N SER A 134 -30.76 -9.52 29.23
CA SER A 134 -30.07 -8.23 29.23
C SER A 134 -28.54 -8.37 29.29
N TYR A 135 -27.90 -8.55 28.13
CA TYR A 135 -26.56 -8.01 27.83
C TYR A 135 -26.27 -8.18 26.33
N LEU A 136 -27.11 -7.63 25.46
CA LEU A 136 -26.58 -7.14 24.19
C LEU A 136 -25.89 -5.82 24.50
N HIS A 137 -24.68 -5.89 25.04
CA HIS A 137 -23.87 -4.69 25.20
C HIS A 137 -23.80 -4.02 23.83
N LYS A 138 -24.31 -2.78 23.78
CA LYS A 138 -24.31 -1.93 22.58
C LYS A 138 -22.91 -1.99 22.02
N LYS A 139 -22.76 -2.64 20.86
CA LYS A 139 -21.51 -2.85 20.12
C LYS A 139 -20.65 -1.59 20.24
N LYS A 140 -19.73 -1.52 21.22
CA LYS A 140 -18.80 -0.39 21.37
C LYS A 140 -18.17 -0.23 20.00
N GLY A 141 -18.25 0.98 19.45
CA GLY A 141 -18.21 1.26 18.02
C GLY A 141 -17.25 0.37 17.25
N LYS A 142 -17.72 -0.19 16.14
CA LYS A 142 -16.83 -0.74 15.11
C LYS A 142 -15.66 0.24 14.89
N ASP A 143 -14.47 -0.30 14.69
CA ASP A 143 -13.40 0.28 13.85
C ASP A 143 -12.33 1.21 14.43
N LYS A 144 -11.53 0.77 15.42
CA LYS A 144 -10.12 1.24 15.48
C LYS A 144 -9.08 0.11 15.57
N LEU A 145 -9.26 -0.88 16.45
CA LEU A 145 -8.29 -1.98 16.58
C LEU A 145 -8.21 -2.90 15.36
N THR A 146 -9.34 -3.23 14.73
CA THR A 146 -9.42 -4.13 13.56
C THR A 146 -8.89 -3.49 12.28
N LYS A 147 -9.05 -2.17 12.10
CA LYS A 147 -8.50 -1.42 10.95
C LYS A 147 -6.98 -1.34 11.00
N GLY A 148 -6.39 -1.10 12.18
CA GLY A 148 -4.94 -0.99 12.34
C GLY A 148 -4.20 -2.31 12.09
N PHE A 149 -4.76 -3.45 12.54
CA PHE A 149 -4.14 -4.77 12.33
C PHE A 149 -4.21 -5.23 10.88
N GLN A 150 -5.38 -5.08 10.23
CA GLN A 150 -5.53 -5.46 8.82
C GLN A 150 -4.65 -4.57 7.91
N LEU A 151 -4.54 -3.27 8.19
CA LEU A 151 -3.69 -2.37 7.39
C LEU A 151 -2.19 -2.71 7.49
N LYS A 152 -1.72 -3.11 8.69
CA LYS A 152 -0.30 -3.49 8.91
C LYS A 152 0.13 -4.74 8.15
N ILE A 153 -0.80 -5.67 7.86
CA ILE A 153 -0.50 -6.90 7.12
C ILE A 153 -0.78 -6.72 5.62
N LEU A 154 -1.91 -6.10 5.27
CA LEU A 154 -2.32 -5.93 3.88
C LEU A 154 -1.38 -5.02 3.11
N LEU A 155 -0.97 -3.90 3.71
CA LEU A 155 -0.20 -2.89 2.99
C LEU A 155 1.16 -3.41 2.52
N PRO A 156 2.00 -4.06 3.36
CA PRO A 156 3.26 -4.63 2.89
C PRO A 156 3.08 -5.73 1.85
N THR A 157 2.04 -6.56 1.96
CA THR A 157 1.81 -7.64 0.98
C THR A 157 1.37 -7.08 -0.36
N ILE A 158 0.45 -6.11 -0.39
CA ILE A 158 0.04 -5.44 -1.62
C ILE A 158 1.24 -4.75 -2.27
N ILE A 159 2.03 -4.01 -1.49
CA ILE A 159 3.25 -3.37 -1.98
C ILE A 159 4.20 -4.43 -2.55
N GLY A 160 4.43 -5.53 -1.84
CA GLY A 160 5.26 -6.63 -2.30
C GLY A 160 4.78 -7.25 -3.61
N THR A 161 3.48 -7.49 -3.76
CA THR A 161 2.89 -8.00 -5.01
C THR A 161 3.03 -7.00 -6.15
N VAL A 162 2.79 -5.72 -5.92
CA VAL A 162 2.96 -4.67 -6.94
C VAL A 162 4.42 -4.55 -7.35
N LEU A 163 5.36 -4.56 -6.40
CA LEU A 163 6.79 -4.55 -6.69
C LEU A 163 7.22 -5.79 -7.47
N PHE A 164 6.70 -6.97 -7.12
CA PHE A 164 6.96 -8.20 -7.84
C PHE A 164 6.48 -8.12 -9.30
N ILE A 165 5.22 -7.76 -9.54
CA ILE A 165 4.69 -7.58 -10.90
C ILE A 165 5.48 -6.52 -11.67
N SER A 166 5.79 -5.39 -11.01
CA SER A 166 6.58 -4.31 -11.62
C SER A 166 7.99 -4.78 -11.98
N SER A 167 8.63 -5.60 -11.15
CA SER A 167 9.96 -6.15 -11.44
C SER A 167 9.97 -7.04 -12.69
N VAL A 168 8.90 -7.80 -12.92
CA VAL A 168 8.79 -8.66 -14.12
C VAL A 168 8.72 -7.79 -15.37
N ILE A 169 7.82 -6.80 -15.37
CA ILE A 169 7.53 -5.96 -16.53
C ILE A 169 8.68 -4.99 -16.82
N LEU A 170 9.22 -4.34 -15.78
CA LEU A 170 10.21 -3.26 -15.94
C LEU A 170 11.66 -3.76 -15.95
N VAL A 171 11.95 -4.95 -15.40
CA VAL A 171 13.33 -5.47 -15.30
C VAL A 171 13.49 -6.76 -16.09
N ILE A 172 12.71 -7.80 -15.78
CA ILE A 172 12.95 -9.14 -16.35
C ILE A 172 12.72 -9.16 -17.86
N ILE A 173 11.58 -8.64 -18.35
CA ILE A 173 11.25 -8.66 -19.78
C ILE A 173 12.25 -7.83 -20.62
N PRO A 174 12.60 -6.57 -20.25
CA PRO A 174 13.59 -5.81 -21.01
C PRO A 174 14.99 -6.44 -21.01
N VAL A 175 15.42 -7.00 -19.88
CA VAL A 175 16.72 -7.70 -19.78
C VAL A 175 16.72 -8.95 -20.68
N LEU A 176 15.65 -9.74 -20.66
CA LEU A 176 15.50 -10.90 -21.55
C LEU A 176 15.60 -10.49 -23.02
N ARG A 177 14.82 -9.48 -23.44
CA ARG A 177 14.84 -8.95 -24.82
C ARG A 177 16.24 -8.51 -25.23
N THR A 178 16.92 -7.74 -24.38
CA THR A 178 18.27 -7.22 -24.67
C THR A 178 19.25 -8.37 -24.81
N ASN A 179 19.26 -9.31 -23.87
CA ASN A 179 20.15 -10.48 -23.90
C ASN A 179 19.91 -11.36 -25.13
N MET A 180 18.65 -11.57 -25.52
CA MET A 180 18.32 -12.34 -26.72
C MET A 180 18.80 -11.64 -27.99
N MET A 181 18.55 -10.33 -28.11
CA MET A 181 19.03 -9.56 -29.26
C MET A 181 20.56 -9.57 -29.34
N ASP A 182 21.25 -9.38 -28.22
CA ASP A 182 22.71 -9.40 -28.18
C ASP A 182 23.28 -10.80 -28.45
N SER A 183 22.60 -11.86 -28.00
CA SER A 183 22.94 -13.23 -28.38
C SER A 183 22.81 -13.47 -29.89
N LYS A 184 21.74 -12.95 -30.53
CA LYS A 184 21.59 -13.03 -31.99
C LYS A 184 22.64 -12.22 -32.73
N LYS A 185 23.02 -11.05 -32.22
CA LYS A 185 24.11 -10.22 -32.77
C LYS A 185 25.47 -10.92 -32.70
N GLU A 186 25.77 -11.58 -31.58
CA GLU A 186 27.02 -12.32 -31.43
C GLU A 186 27.02 -13.55 -32.35
N MET A 187 25.90 -14.26 -32.43
CA MET A 187 25.73 -15.40 -33.35
C MET A 187 26.04 -15.03 -34.80
N ILE A 188 25.45 -13.95 -35.35
CA ILE A 188 25.71 -13.57 -36.76
C ILE A 188 27.15 -13.07 -36.98
N LYS A 189 27.78 -12.51 -35.95
CA LYS A 189 29.19 -12.11 -36.00
C LYS A 189 30.11 -13.32 -36.08
N GLU A 190 29.90 -14.33 -35.24
CA GLU A 190 30.69 -15.57 -35.25
C GLU A 190 30.45 -16.42 -36.51
N LEU A 191 29.21 -16.46 -37.00
CA LEU A 191 28.89 -17.08 -38.29
C LEU A 191 29.62 -16.38 -39.45
N THR A 192 29.67 -15.04 -39.43
CA THR A 192 30.43 -14.26 -40.41
C THR A 192 31.93 -14.54 -40.31
N ALA A 193 32.49 -14.65 -39.11
CA ALA A 193 33.90 -15.01 -38.92
C ALA A 193 34.23 -16.40 -39.51
N SER A 194 33.34 -17.37 -39.33
CA SER A 194 33.46 -18.71 -39.93
C SER A 194 33.44 -18.66 -41.46
N ALA A 195 32.54 -17.86 -42.04
CA ALA A 195 32.47 -17.63 -43.48
C ALA A 195 33.74 -16.94 -44.01
N ILE A 196 34.29 -15.97 -43.26
CA ILE A 196 35.55 -15.31 -43.60
C ILE A 196 36.73 -16.28 -43.57
N SER A 197 36.77 -17.22 -42.63
CA SER A 197 37.84 -18.21 -42.55
C SER A 197 37.93 -19.07 -43.82
N LEU A 198 36.77 -19.33 -44.45
CA LEU A 198 36.69 -20.01 -45.74
C LEU A 198 37.19 -19.14 -46.90
N ILE A 199 36.88 -17.85 -46.87
CA ILE A 199 37.40 -16.86 -47.82
C ILE A 199 38.93 -16.74 -47.68
N GLU A 200 39.44 -16.61 -46.47
CA GLU A 200 40.88 -16.50 -46.17
C GLU A 200 41.65 -17.76 -46.62
N LYS A 201 41.07 -18.95 -46.46
CA LYS A 201 41.63 -20.19 -47.00
C LYS A 201 41.82 -20.10 -48.52
N ASN A 202 40.81 -19.65 -49.25
CA ASN A 202 40.89 -19.50 -50.71
C ASN A 202 41.83 -18.36 -51.13
N ALA A 203 41.83 -17.23 -50.42
CA ALA A 203 42.79 -16.14 -50.62
C ALA A 203 44.25 -16.59 -50.34
N SER A 204 44.45 -17.51 -49.41
CA SER A 204 45.78 -18.12 -49.16
C SER A 204 46.25 -18.98 -50.34
N LEU A 205 45.34 -19.73 -50.98
CA LEU A 205 45.65 -20.49 -52.20
C LEU A 205 46.01 -19.57 -53.37
N GLU A 206 45.35 -18.42 -53.50
CA GLU A 206 45.74 -17.36 -54.45
C GLU A 206 47.15 -16.83 -54.15
N ARG A 207 47.43 -16.44 -52.90
CA ARG A 207 48.74 -15.91 -52.50
C ARG A 207 49.89 -16.89 -52.74
N ASN A 208 49.63 -18.18 -52.59
CA ASN A 208 50.60 -19.25 -52.82
C ASN A 208 50.70 -19.68 -54.30
N GLY A 209 49.95 -19.05 -55.20
CA GLY A 209 49.96 -19.35 -56.64
C GLY A 209 49.34 -20.70 -57.00
N VAL A 210 48.59 -21.33 -56.10
CA VAL A 210 47.90 -22.61 -56.35
C VAL A 210 46.66 -22.41 -57.21
N LEU A 211 45.96 -21.29 -57.01
CA LEU A 211 44.80 -20.87 -57.79
C LEU A 211 45.06 -19.45 -58.32
N SER A 212 44.54 -19.15 -59.50
CA SER A 212 44.41 -17.75 -59.91
C SER A 212 43.41 -17.02 -59.00
N ARG A 213 43.48 -15.68 -58.97
CA ARG A 213 42.53 -14.84 -58.21
C ARG A 213 41.07 -15.15 -58.57
N GLU A 214 40.79 -15.29 -59.87
CA GLU A 214 39.44 -15.57 -60.36
C GLU A 214 38.95 -16.95 -59.90
N GLU A 215 39.80 -17.98 -59.96
CA GLU A 215 39.45 -19.33 -59.49
C GLU A 215 39.24 -19.36 -57.97
N ALA A 216 40.11 -18.70 -57.20
CA ALA A 216 39.98 -18.60 -55.74
C ALA A 216 38.70 -17.87 -55.32
N GLN A 217 38.40 -16.74 -55.96
CA GLN A 217 37.19 -15.96 -55.72
C GLN A 217 35.93 -16.74 -56.10
N LYS A 218 35.92 -17.38 -57.28
CA LYS A 218 34.80 -18.21 -57.73
C LYS A 218 34.53 -19.36 -56.77
N LYS A 219 35.59 -20.04 -56.32
CA LYS A 219 35.48 -21.14 -55.37
C LYS A 219 34.90 -20.67 -54.03
N ALA A 220 35.42 -19.58 -53.48
CA ALA A 220 34.90 -19.01 -52.24
C ALA A 220 33.43 -18.60 -52.38
N VAL A 221 33.06 -17.93 -53.48
CA VAL A 221 31.67 -17.53 -53.77
C VAL A 221 30.74 -18.74 -53.79
N THR A 222 31.11 -19.82 -54.48
CA THR A 222 30.30 -21.05 -54.54
C THR A 222 30.14 -21.70 -53.18
N GLU A 223 31.20 -21.76 -52.38
CA GLU A 223 31.14 -22.36 -51.05
C GLU A 223 30.26 -21.52 -50.10
N ILE A 224 30.40 -20.19 -50.11
CA ILE A 224 29.61 -19.26 -49.28
C ILE A 224 28.14 -19.24 -49.71
N GLU A 225 27.86 -19.27 -51.02
CA GLU A 225 26.50 -19.29 -51.58
C GLU A 225 25.71 -20.53 -51.14
N ALA A 226 26.40 -21.64 -50.85
CA ALA A 226 25.78 -22.88 -50.35
C ALA A 226 25.53 -22.86 -48.83
N MET A 227 26.16 -21.96 -48.06
CA MET A 227 26.02 -21.91 -46.60
C MET A 227 24.62 -21.44 -46.20
N ARG A 228 23.93 -22.25 -45.39
CA ARG A 228 22.64 -21.92 -44.78
C ARG A 228 22.66 -22.21 -43.29
N TYR A 229 21.81 -21.49 -42.56
CA TYR A 229 21.56 -21.71 -41.13
C TYR A 229 20.13 -21.32 -40.78
N GLY A 230 19.82 -21.35 -39.48
CA GLY A 230 18.48 -21.10 -38.95
C GLY A 230 17.60 -22.35 -38.95
N SER A 231 16.46 -22.28 -38.26
CA SER A 231 15.53 -23.41 -38.07
C SER A 231 14.96 -23.95 -39.38
N GLU A 232 14.71 -23.06 -40.35
CA GLU A 232 14.22 -23.41 -41.69
C GLU A 232 15.34 -23.69 -42.71
N ASN A 233 16.62 -23.58 -42.30
CA ASN A 233 17.77 -23.66 -43.19
C ASN A 233 17.70 -22.68 -44.38
N LYS A 234 17.17 -21.47 -44.11
CA LYS A 234 16.91 -20.42 -45.10
C LYS A 234 17.71 -19.14 -44.87
N ASP A 235 18.38 -19.00 -43.73
CA ASP A 235 19.26 -17.85 -43.50
C ASP A 235 20.58 -18.01 -44.25
N TYR A 236 21.20 -16.90 -44.63
CA TYR A 236 22.20 -16.90 -45.70
C TYR A 236 23.23 -15.78 -45.57
N PHE A 237 24.30 -15.93 -46.35
CA PHE A 237 25.34 -14.93 -46.56
C PHE A 237 25.18 -14.25 -47.91
N TRP A 238 25.64 -13.01 -48.02
CA TRP A 238 25.81 -12.31 -49.29
C TRP A 238 27.16 -11.60 -49.32
N ILE A 239 27.61 -11.25 -50.51
CA ILE A 239 28.87 -10.55 -50.74
C ILE A 239 28.61 -9.37 -51.68
N THR A 240 29.03 -8.18 -51.25
CA THR A 240 29.16 -6.99 -52.11
C THR A 240 30.62 -6.55 -52.19
N ASP A 241 30.97 -5.64 -53.08
CA ASP A 241 32.26 -4.95 -53.04
C ASP A 241 32.17 -3.57 -52.34
N MET A 242 33.28 -2.83 -52.32
CA MET A 242 33.36 -1.47 -51.74
C MET A 242 32.75 -0.36 -52.64
N HIS A 243 32.38 -0.67 -53.89
CA HIS A 243 31.65 0.20 -54.84
C HIS A 243 30.18 -0.25 -54.95
N PRO A 244 29.54 -0.47 -53.80
CA PRO A 244 28.59 -1.57 -53.57
C PRO A 244 28.02 -2.31 -54.82
N ARG A 245 28.83 -3.13 -55.51
CA ARG A 245 28.32 -4.07 -56.53
C ARG A 245 27.99 -5.41 -55.89
N MET A 246 26.93 -6.06 -56.34
CA MET A 246 26.60 -7.40 -55.85
C MET A 246 27.56 -8.44 -56.44
N ILE A 247 28.30 -9.13 -55.59
CA ILE A 247 29.16 -10.25 -55.99
C ILE A 247 28.37 -11.56 -55.93
N MET A 248 27.63 -11.78 -54.84
CA MET A 248 26.82 -12.97 -54.63
C MET A 248 25.66 -12.68 -53.68
N HIS A 249 24.46 -13.13 -54.06
CA HIS A 249 23.32 -13.24 -53.15
C HIS A 249 22.47 -14.45 -53.55
N PRO A 250 22.18 -15.41 -52.64
CA PRO A 250 21.58 -16.67 -53.03
C PRO A 250 20.16 -16.54 -53.58
N TYR A 251 19.36 -15.63 -53.03
CA TYR A 251 17.97 -15.41 -53.44
C TYR A 251 17.75 -14.20 -54.39
N ARG A 252 18.81 -13.46 -54.72
CA ARG A 252 18.75 -12.23 -55.53
C ARG A 252 19.79 -12.23 -56.62
N GLN A 253 19.69 -13.28 -57.44
CA GLN A 253 20.52 -13.46 -58.63
C GLN A 253 20.29 -12.34 -59.65
N ASP A 254 19.12 -11.69 -59.63
CA ASP A 254 18.83 -10.49 -60.42
C ASP A 254 19.80 -9.34 -60.11
N LEU A 255 20.31 -9.25 -58.87
CA LEU A 255 21.23 -8.17 -58.48
C LEU A 255 22.69 -8.44 -58.87
N LYS A 256 23.05 -9.68 -59.23
CA LYS A 256 24.45 -10.09 -59.45
C LYS A 256 25.14 -9.20 -60.51
N GLY A 257 26.27 -8.60 -60.13
CA GLY A 257 27.07 -7.70 -60.97
C GLY A 257 26.54 -6.28 -61.11
N GLN A 258 25.33 -5.98 -60.61
CA GLN A 258 24.76 -4.63 -60.66
C GLN A 258 25.45 -3.69 -59.67
N ASP A 259 25.51 -2.40 -60.03
CA ASP A 259 25.88 -1.30 -59.13
C ASP A 259 24.68 -0.93 -58.25
N LEU A 260 24.85 -1.04 -56.94
CA LEU A 260 23.79 -0.82 -55.96
C LEU A 260 23.93 0.51 -55.21
N SER A 261 24.75 1.43 -55.72
CA SER A 261 24.97 2.75 -55.11
C SER A 261 23.70 3.59 -55.01
N ASP A 262 22.75 3.38 -55.94
CA ASP A 262 21.43 4.01 -55.96
C ASP A 262 20.29 3.06 -55.58
N TYR A 263 20.61 1.83 -55.15
CA TYR A 263 19.59 0.88 -54.73
C TYR A 263 18.86 1.39 -53.49
N LYS A 264 17.53 1.38 -53.59
CA LYS A 264 16.60 1.64 -52.50
C LYS A 264 15.55 0.55 -52.54
N ASP A 265 15.23 -0.01 -51.38
CA ASP A 265 14.09 -0.91 -51.29
C ASP A 265 12.81 -0.08 -51.56
N LYS A 266 11.91 -0.61 -52.39
CA LYS A 266 10.68 0.10 -52.79
C LYS A 266 9.72 0.29 -51.61
N GLU A 267 9.76 -0.62 -50.65
CA GLU A 267 8.93 -0.58 -49.45
C GLU A 267 9.55 0.29 -48.35
N ASP A 268 10.85 0.64 -48.47
CA ASP A 268 11.53 1.51 -47.53
C ASP A 268 11.27 2.99 -47.80
N LYS A 269 10.28 3.53 -47.09
CA LYS A 269 9.92 4.95 -47.12
C LYS A 269 11.00 5.89 -46.59
N SER A 270 11.98 5.40 -45.83
CA SER A 270 13.11 6.23 -45.38
C SER A 270 14.08 6.56 -46.52
N GLY A 271 14.03 5.78 -47.62
CA GLY A 271 14.93 5.93 -48.76
C GLY A 271 16.38 5.54 -48.44
N LYS A 272 16.60 4.74 -47.38
CA LYS A 272 17.93 4.29 -46.96
C LYS A 272 18.59 3.48 -48.05
N ARG A 273 19.82 3.86 -48.39
CA ARG A 273 20.67 3.15 -49.35
C ARG A 273 21.49 2.10 -48.61
N LEU A 274 20.87 0.96 -48.29
CA LEU A 274 21.44 -0.04 -47.37
C LEU A 274 22.85 -0.52 -47.79
N PHE A 275 23.11 -0.70 -49.09
CA PHE A 275 24.41 -1.18 -49.56
C PHE A 275 25.52 -0.13 -49.45
N VAL A 276 25.18 1.15 -49.65
CA VAL A 276 26.09 2.26 -49.37
C VAL A 276 26.40 2.30 -47.88
N GLU A 277 25.41 1.99 -47.04
CA GLU A 277 25.60 1.99 -45.59
C GLU A 277 26.50 0.86 -45.08
N PHE A 278 26.47 -0.32 -45.73
CA PHE A 278 27.46 -1.37 -45.47
C PHE A 278 28.87 -0.87 -45.76
N VAL A 279 29.07 -0.19 -46.88
CA VAL A 279 30.37 0.40 -47.25
C VAL A 279 30.79 1.46 -46.25
N ASN A 280 29.89 2.34 -45.81
CA ASN A 280 30.19 3.37 -44.82
C ASN A 280 30.63 2.77 -43.48
N VAL A 281 29.91 1.76 -42.99
CA VAL A 281 30.27 1.05 -41.75
C VAL A 281 31.62 0.37 -41.87
N VAL A 282 31.87 -0.36 -42.97
CA VAL A 282 33.16 -1.04 -43.19
C VAL A 282 34.30 -0.03 -43.36
N LYS A 283 34.09 1.10 -44.04
CA LYS A 283 35.10 2.16 -44.14
C LYS A 283 35.45 2.77 -42.78
N ALA A 284 34.45 2.99 -41.93
CA ALA A 284 34.64 3.63 -40.63
C ALA A 284 35.25 2.68 -39.58
N GLN A 285 34.77 1.43 -39.53
CA GLN A 285 35.03 0.52 -38.41
C GLN A 285 35.56 -0.85 -38.84
N LYS A 286 35.73 -1.12 -40.14
CA LYS A 286 36.06 -2.42 -40.77
C LYS A 286 34.96 -3.48 -40.67
N GLU A 287 34.13 -3.40 -39.64
CA GLU A 287 32.99 -4.27 -39.40
C GLU A 287 31.91 -3.52 -38.61
N GLY A 288 30.69 -4.03 -38.57
CA GLY A 288 29.64 -3.47 -37.73
C GLY A 288 28.25 -4.01 -38.05
N TYR A 289 27.26 -3.53 -37.29
CA TYR A 289 25.86 -3.91 -37.45
C TYR A 289 25.09 -2.86 -38.24
N VAL A 290 24.23 -3.30 -39.16
CA VAL A 290 23.35 -2.44 -39.95
C VAL A 290 21.93 -3.01 -39.95
N GLU A 291 20.99 -2.20 -39.49
CA GLU A 291 19.55 -2.48 -39.57
C GLU A 291 18.95 -1.86 -40.83
N TYR A 292 18.14 -2.61 -41.56
CA TYR A 292 17.49 -2.17 -42.79
C TYR A 292 16.28 -3.05 -43.12
N LEU A 293 15.44 -2.59 -44.04
CA LEU A 293 14.36 -3.40 -44.58
C LEU A 293 14.88 -4.29 -45.71
N TRP A 294 14.52 -5.57 -45.68
CA TRP A 294 14.92 -6.54 -46.70
C TRP A 294 13.83 -7.58 -46.92
N GLN A 295 13.85 -8.21 -48.09
CA GLN A 295 12.97 -9.33 -48.39
C GLN A 295 13.12 -10.47 -47.36
N TRP A 296 12.02 -11.15 -47.10
CA TRP A 296 11.94 -12.26 -46.18
C TRP A 296 12.50 -13.52 -46.82
N LYS A 297 13.74 -13.88 -46.48
CA LYS A 297 14.37 -15.14 -46.91
C LYS A 297 14.32 -15.24 -48.46
N ASP A 298 13.61 -16.24 -48.97
CA ASP A 298 13.38 -16.52 -50.39
C ASP A 298 12.15 -15.83 -50.99
N ASP A 299 11.35 -15.14 -50.17
CA ASP A 299 10.14 -14.41 -50.58
C ASP A 299 10.42 -12.92 -50.80
N GLN A 300 10.45 -12.52 -52.07
CA GLN A 300 10.69 -11.14 -52.50
C GLN A 300 9.49 -10.21 -52.28
N THR A 301 8.28 -10.74 -52.04
CA THR A 301 7.06 -9.94 -51.88
C THR A 301 6.87 -9.45 -50.45
N ARG A 302 7.55 -10.06 -49.49
CA ARG A 302 7.47 -9.73 -48.07
C ARG A 302 8.74 -9.02 -47.63
N VAL A 303 8.67 -7.72 -47.38
CA VAL A 303 9.80 -6.93 -46.85
C VAL A 303 9.63 -6.71 -45.36
N VAL A 304 10.67 -6.98 -44.56
CA VAL A 304 10.65 -6.81 -43.10
C VAL A 304 11.99 -6.29 -42.56
N PRO A 305 12.05 -5.80 -41.32
CA PRO A 305 13.30 -5.37 -40.70
C PRO A 305 14.28 -6.53 -40.49
N LYS A 306 15.52 -6.31 -40.91
CA LYS A 306 16.66 -7.22 -40.79
C LYS A 306 17.83 -6.50 -40.13
N LEU A 307 18.44 -7.14 -39.15
CA LEU A 307 19.69 -6.70 -38.53
C LEU A 307 20.82 -7.60 -39.02
N SER A 308 21.83 -6.98 -39.63
CA SER A 308 22.95 -7.72 -40.21
C SER A 308 24.27 -7.27 -39.65
N PHE A 309 25.20 -8.21 -39.51
CA PHE A 309 26.60 -7.92 -39.29
C PHE A 309 27.33 -7.96 -40.63
N VAL A 310 28.11 -6.92 -40.91
CA VAL A 310 28.92 -6.80 -42.12
C VAL A 310 30.38 -6.63 -41.76
N LYS A 311 31.26 -7.22 -42.57
CA LYS A 311 32.70 -7.14 -42.39
C LYS A 311 33.43 -7.04 -43.71
N GLY A 312 34.39 -6.12 -43.77
CA GLY A 312 35.26 -5.94 -44.93
C GLY A 312 36.32 -7.04 -45.03
N ILE A 313 36.62 -7.43 -46.27
CA ILE A 313 37.66 -8.38 -46.67
C ILE A 313 38.62 -7.62 -47.59
N PRO A 314 39.67 -7.00 -47.04
CA PRO A 314 40.54 -6.08 -47.77
C PRO A 314 41.21 -6.67 -49.01
N GLU A 315 41.59 -7.95 -48.98
CA GLU A 315 42.31 -8.64 -50.05
C GLU A 315 41.53 -8.62 -51.38
N TRP A 316 40.22 -8.73 -51.28
CA TRP A 316 39.31 -8.78 -52.43
C TRP A 316 38.46 -7.52 -52.57
N GLY A 317 38.58 -6.56 -51.65
CA GLY A 317 37.72 -5.39 -51.62
C GLY A 317 36.25 -5.77 -51.44
N TRP A 318 35.98 -6.87 -50.76
CA TRP A 318 34.64 -7.40 -50.53
C TRP A 318 34.11 -6.98 -49.17
N ILE A 319 32.80 -7.03 -49.04
CA ILE A 319 32.05 -6.95 -47.81
C ILE A 319 31.19 -8.21 -47.78
N ILE A 320 31.38 -9.02 -46.76
CA ILE A 320 30.48 -10.14 -46.48
C ILE A 320 29.52 -9.75 -45.38
N GLY A 321 28.28 -10.21 -45.47
CA GLY A 321 27.30 -10.02 -44.43
C GLY A 321 26.40 -11.22 -44.24
N THR A 322 25.88 -11.32 -43.02
CA THR A 322 24.76 -12.20 -42.66
C THR A 322 23.90 -11.52 -41.60
N GLY A 323 22.70 -12.02 -41.34
CA GLY A 323 21.77 -11.31 -40.45
C GLY A 323 20.60 -12.13 -39.94
N VAL A 324 19.88 -11.54 -39.00
CA VAL A 324 18.63 -12.07 -38.45
C VAL A 324 17.48 -11.12 -38.79
N TYR A 325 16.29 -11.67 -38.99
CA TYR A 325 15.09 -10.84 -39.11
C TYR A 325 14.61 -10.45 -37.71
N ILE A 326 14.38 -9.16 -37.49
CA ILE A 326 14.00 -8.66 -36.17
C ILE A 326 12.65 -9.24 -35.73
N ASN A 327 11.73 -9.44 -36.68
CA ASN A 327 10.43 -10.04 -36.39
C ASN A 327 10.54 -11.48 -35.87
N ASP A 328 11.45 -12.31 -36.42
CA ASP A 328 11.67 -13.68 -35.91
C ASP A 328 12.16 -13.64 -34.45
N VAL A 329 13.07 -12.71 -34.14
CA VAL A 329 13.59 -12.54 -32.78
C VAL A 329 12.50 -12.04 -31.83
N GLU A 330 11.67 -11.11 -32.26
CA GLU A 330 10.55 -10.59 -31.47
C GLU A 330 9.45 -11.63 -31.24
N GLU A 331 9.19 -12.51 -32.21
CA GLU A 331 8.26 -13.63 -32.07
C GLU A 331 8.78 -14.63 -31.02
N GLU A 332 10.07 -14.96 -31.06
CA GLU A 332 10.73 -15.82 -30.06
C GLU A 332 10.67 -15.20 -28.66
N ILE A 333 10.94 -13.89 -28.54
CA ILE A 333 10.82 -13.13 -27.28
C ILE A 333 9.37 -13.13 -26.78
N SER A 334 8.40 -12.96 -27.68
CA SER A 334 6.98 -12.89 -27.33
C SER A 334 6.49 -14.21 -26.76
N ALA A 335 6.83 -15.34 -27.41
CA ALA A 335 6.49 -16.68 -26.92
C ALA A 335 7.08 -16.96 -25.53
N LEU A 336 8.33 -16.55 -25.28
CA LEU A 336 8.94 -16.67 -23.95
C LEU A 336 8.27 -15.73 -22.93
N THR A 337 7.94 -14.51 -23.34
CA THR A 337 7.28 -13.52 -22.50
C THR A 337 5.90 -13.99 -22.06
N GLU A 338 5.10 -14.57 -22.96
CA GLU A 338 3.79 -15.14 -22.64
C GLU A 338 3.89 -16.26 -21.60
N ASN A 339 4.85 -17.18 -21.76
CA ASN A 339 5.08 -18.25 -20.79
C ASN A 339 5.49 -17.70 -19.42
N ILE A 340 6.38 -16.70 -19.38
CA ILE A 340 6.79 -16.03 -18.14
C ILE A 340 5.57 -15.36 -17.50
N LEU A 341 4.81 -14.56 -18.24
CA LEU A 341 3.63 -13.88 -17.71
C LEU A 341 2.58 -14.85 -17.20
N MET A 342 2.37 -15.99 -17.86
CA MET A 342 1.47 -17.05 -17.39
C MET A 342 1.93 -17.60 -16.03
N ILE A 343 3.21 -18.01 -15.91
CA ILE A 343 3.76 -18.55 -14.66
C ILE A 343 3.66 -17.52 -13.52
N PHE A 344 4.05 -16.28 -13.78
CA PHE A 344 4.01 -15.21 -12.79
C PHE A 344 2.57 -14.82 -12.41
N SER A 345 1.62 -14.94 -13.34
CA SER A 345 0.19 -14.77 -13.06
C SER A 345 -0.34 -15.87 -12.14
N LEU A 346 0.08 -17.14 -12.37
CA LEU A 346 -0.29 -18.26 -11.49
C LEU A 346 0.29 -18.08 -10.08
N ILE A 347 1.55 -17.67 -9.96
CA ILE A 347 2.18 -17.35 -8.67
C ILE A 347 1.44 -16.20 -7.98
N SER A 348 1.11 -15.14 -8.71
CA SER A 348 0.38 -13.99 -8.17
C SER A 348 -1.02 -14.37 -7.70
N ALA A 349 -1.75 -15.19 -8.47
CA ALA A 349 -3.05 -15.71 -8.10
C ALA A 349 -2.98 -16.56 -6.82
N PHE A 350 -1.97 -17.43 -6.71
CA PHE A 350 -1.72 -18.22 -5.50
C PHE A 350 -1.45 -17.32 -4.28
N LEU A 351 -0.62 -16.28 -4.42
CA LEU A 351 -0.34 -15.33 -3.35
C LEU A 351 -1.60 -14.57 -2.90
N ILE A 352 -2.47 -14.18 -3.83
CA ILE A 352 -3.74 -13.51 -3.53
C ILE A 352 -4.70 -14.46 -2.78
N ILE A 353 -4.78 -15.72 -3.19
CA ILE A 353 -5.60 -16.74 -2.51
C ILE A 353 -5.09 -16.97 -1.08
N MET A 354 -3.76 -17.14 -0.93
CA MET A 354 -3.13 -17.31 0.37
C MET A 354 -3.36 -16.09 1.28
N MET A 355 -3.23 -14.88 0.73
CA MET A 355 -3.52 -13.65 1.47
C MET A 355 -4.99 -13.59 1.91
N THR A 356 -5.92 -13.94 1.03
CA THR A 356 -7.35 -13.98 1.34
C THR A 356 -7.65 -14.97 2.47
N TYR A 357 -7.02 -16.14 2.44
CA TYR A 357 -7.12 -17.14 3.49
C TYR A 357 -6.59 -16.62 4.84
N LEU A 358 -5.43 -15.95 4.86
CA LEU A 358 -4.86 -15.36 6.07
C LEU A 358 -5.76 -14.28 6.67
N ILE A 359 -6.38 -13.44 5.83
CA ILE A 359 -7.34 -12.42 6.29
C ILE A 359 -8.56 -13.08 6.93
N PHE A 360 -9.09 -14.13 6.29
CA PHE A 360 -10.23 -14.86 6.83
C PHE A 360 -9.91 -15.51 8.18
N GLN A 361 -8.77 -16.17 8.29
CA GLN A 361 -8.28 -16.76 9.54
C GLN A 361 -8.07 -15.70 10.63
N SER A 362 -7.43 -14.58 10.30
CA SER A 362 -7.25 -13.46 11.24
C SER A 362 -8.57 -12.93 11.76
N ARG A 363 -9.57 -12.77 10.88
CA ARG A 363 -10.92 -12.31 11.29
C ARG A 363 -11.60 -13.32 12.20
N LYS A 364 -11.48 -14.61 11.91
CA LYS A 364 -12.04 -15.68 12.76
C LYS A 364 -11.42 -15.65 14.16
N ILE A 365 -10.09 -15.63 14.26
CA ILE A 365 -9.37 -15.57 15.54
C ILE A 365 -9.78 -14.33 16.34
N ASN A 366 -9.83 -13.16 15.71
CA ASN A 366 -10.26 -11.92 16.38
C ASN A 366 -11.70 -12.01 16.89
N ASN A 367 -12.62 -12.62 16.13
CA ASN A 367 -14.00 -12.80 16.56
C ASN A 367 -14.11 -13.76 17.75
N ASP A 368 -13.32 -14.85 17.75
CA ASP A 368 -13.32 -15.83 18.83
C ASP A 368 -12.73 -15.21 20.12
N LEU A 369 -11.69 -14.39 19.99
CA LEU A 369 -11.12 -13.62 21.11
C LEU A 369 -12.13 -12.66 21.72
N LEU A 370 -12.86 -11.89 20.89
CA LEU A 370 -13.91 -10.98 21.37
C LEU A 370 -15.05 -11.72 22.10
N LYS A 371 -15.45 -12.90 21.61
CA LYS A 371 -16.45 -13.75 22.29
C LYS A 371 -15.94 -14.25 23.63
N ALA A 372 -14.69 -14.70 23.71
CA ALA A 372 -14.07 -15.16 24.96
C ALA A 372 -13.95 -14.03 25.98
N GLU A 373 -13.54 -12.83 25.56
CA GLU A 373 -13.48 -11.64 26.41
C GLU A 373 -14.87 -11.28 26.95
N THR A 374 -15.89 -11.26 26.09
CA THR A 374 -17.28 -11.00 26.51
C THR A 374 -17.78 -12.04 27.51
N GLY A 375 -17.51 -13.33 27.26
CA GLY A 375 -17.90 -14.41 28.17
C GLY A 375 -17.18 -14.37 29.52
N LEU A 376 -15.93 -13.90 29.55
CA LEU A 376 -15.16 -13.73 30.80
C LEU A 376 -15.71 -12.57 31.64
N ILE A 377 -16.09 -11.47 30.99
CA ILE A 377 -16.77 -10.34 31.65
C ILE A 377 -18.12 -10.80 32.22
N GLU A 378 -18.93 -11.51 31.42
CA GLU A 378 -20.22 -12.02 31.88
C GLU A 378 -20.08 -13.00 33.06
N ALA A 379 -19.10 -13.91 33.02
CA ALA A 379 -18.82 -14.81 34.12
C ALA A 379 -18.42 -14.03 35.39
N LYS A 380 -17.50 -13.05 35.26
CA LYS A 380 -17.07 -12.19 36.37
C LYS A 380 -18.26 -11.47 37.01
N ASP A 381 -19.15 -10.89 36.20
CA ASP A 381 -20.32 -10.17 36.69
C ASP A 381 -21.34 -11.09 37.38
N ARG A 382 -21.54 -12.31 36.86
CA ARG A 382 -22.34 -13.35 37.54
C ARG A 382 -21.76 -13.72 38.90
N TYR A 383 -20.44 -13.95 38.98
CA TYR A 383 -19.77 -14.23 40.25
C TYR A 383 -19.93 -13.07 41.23
N LYS A 384 -19.70 -11.83 40.78
CA LYS A 384 -19.87 -10.65 41.62
C LYS A 384 -21.29 -10.55 42.17
N ALA A 385 -22.31 -10.69 41.32
CA ALA A 385 -23.71 -10.61 41.74
C ALA A 385 -24.07 -11.70 42.77
N LEU A 386 -23.59 -12.94 42.57
CA LEU A 386 -23.80 -14.03 43.53
C LEU A 386 -23.14 -13.74 44.89
N VAL A 387 -21.93 -13.19 44.87
CA VAL A 387 -21.17 -12.86 46.08
C VAL A 387 -21.81 -11.68 46.82
N GLU A 388 -22.30 -10.66 46.11
CA GLU A 388 -23.03 -9.53 46.72
C GLU A 388 -24.38 -9.94 47.30
N ALA A 389 -25.08 -10.87 46.65
CA ALA A 389 -26.36 -11.39 47.14
C ALA A 389 -26.21 -12.34 48.34
N SER A 390 -24.99 -12.77 48.67
CA SER A 390 -24.69 -13.62 49.82
C SER A 390 -25.01 -12.90 51.14
N GLY A 391 -25.77 -13.56 52.02
CA GLY A 391 -25.98 -13.12 53.40
C GLY A 391 -24.76 -13.28 54.31
N GLU A 392 -23.68 -13.90 53.81
CA GLU A 392 -22.41 -14.06 54.51
C GLU A 392 -21.39 -13.04 53.99
N GLY A 393 -20.55 -12.52 54.90
CA GLY A 393 -19.44 -11.64 54.53
C GLY A 393 -18.36 -12.41 53.78
N GLN A 394 -18.01 -11.97 52.57
CA GLN A 394 -17.02 -12.60 51.71
C GLN A 394 -15.90 -11.62 51.33
N ILE A 395 -14.67 -12.14 51.31
CA ILE A 395 -13.46 -11.43 50.91
C ILE A 395 -12.69 -12.27 49.89
N LEU A 396 -12.19 -11.63 48.85
CA LEU A 396 -11.32 -12.21 47.84
C LEU A 396 -9.94 -11.59 47.98
N GLU A 397 -8.98 -12.42 48.35
CA GLU A 397 -7.58 -12.06 48.53
C GLU A 397 -6.75 -12.78 47.47
N VAL A 398 -5.86 -12.04 46.80
CA VAL A 398 -4.89 -12.61 45.87
C VAL A 398 -3.52 -12.07 46.23
N GLU A 399 -2.56 -12.97 46.44
CA GLU A 399 -1.17 -12.63 46.81
C GLU A 399 -1.03 -11.74 48.06
N GLY A 400 -1.90 -11.91 49.06
CA GLY A 400 -1.84 -11.14 50.30
C GLY A 400 -2.55 -9.78 50.24
N VAL A 401 -3.14 -9.43 49.10
CA VAL A 401 -3.87 -8.18 48.89
C VAL A 401 -5.36 -8.48 48.76
N ASN A 402 -6.17 -7.80 49.58
CA ASN A 402 -7.62 -7.82 49.42
C ASN A 402 -7.98 -7.10 48.11
N ILE A 403 -8.50 -7.87 47.15
CA ILE A 403 -8.90 -7.35 45.84
C ILE A 403 -10.39 -7.02 45.82
N TYR A 404 -11.19 -7.65 46.69
CA TYR A 404 -12.63 -7.46 46.73
C TYR A 404 -13.26 -7.93 48.04
N SER A 405 -14.22 -7.18 48.57
CA SER A 405 -15.07 -7.57 49.71
C SER A 405 -16.53 -7.26 49.37
N ASN A 406 -17.46 -8.15 49.72
CA ASN A 406 -18.88 -7.91 49.45
C ASN A 406 -19.51 -6.91 50.43
N PHE A 407 -20.65 -6.35 50.04
CA PHE A 407 -21.37 -5.34 50.81
C PHE A 407 -21.74 -5.83 52.21
N THR A 408 -22.10 -7.11 52.34
CA THR A 408 -22.41 -7.74 53.64
C THR A 408 -21.22 -7.66 54.60
N LEU A 409 -20.00 -7.99 54.14
CA LEU A 409 -18.79 -7.88 54.96
C LEU A 409 -18.45 -6.43 55.30
N GLN A 410 -18.58 -5.52 54.34
CA GLN A 410 -18.35 -4.09 54.57
C GLN A 410 -19.29 -3.55 55.66
N LYS A 411 -20.59 -3.89 55.57
CA LYS A 411 -21.60 -3.50 56.56
C LYS A 411 -21.34 -4.12 57.95
N MET A 412 -20.75 -5.31 58.02
CA MET A 412 -20.36 -5.93 59.30
C MET A 412 -19.15 -5.24 59.93
N LEU A 413 -18.23 -4.72 59.12
CA LEU A 413 -16.96 -4.13 59.59
C LEU A 413 -17.06 -2.62 59.88
N GLY A 414 -18.10 -1.94 59.40
CA GLY A 414 -18.35 -0.51 59.62
C GLY A 414 -17.93 0.32 58.42
#